data_AF-A0A164Z6G4-F1
#
_entry.id   AF-A0A164Z6G4-F1
#
_cell.length_a   1.000
_cell.length_b   1.000
_cell.length_c   1.000
_cell.angle_alpha   90.00
_cell.angle_beta   90.00
_cell.angle_gamma   90.00
#
_symmetry.space_group_name_H-M   'P 1'
#
loop_
_entity.id
_entity.type
_entity.pdbx_description
1 polymer ?
#
loop_
_entity_poly.entity_id
_entity_poly.type
_entity_poly.pdbx_seq_one_letter_code
_entity_poly.pdbx_strand_id
1 'polypeptide(L)'
;MDILYFSCSKLHMFKKECLVLVHHYIPLFFVEISSIQPRDFCREMGLCKQIALISQHIPKNSCDLCQYTIAEALIKLKDPDTELDIIEVLLKACQAVKGYEKKCKRIVFEYGPMILLNAEHLIESNDICTILHACNSPKADVK
;
A
#
# COMPACT_ATOMS: atom_id res chain seq x y z
N MET A 1 6.20 -13.02 -9.05
CA MET A 1 5.60 -14.37 -9.09
C MET A 1 4.99 -14.65 -10.46
N ASP A 2 4.15 -13.75 -10.98
CA ASP A 2 3.33 -13.97 -12.18
C ASP A 2 4.12 -14.33 -13.44
N ILE A 3 5.35 -13.83 -13.58
CA ILE A 3 6.24 -14.14 -14.72
C ILE A 3 6.64 -15.62 -14.73
N LEU A 4 6.89 -16.23 -13.56
CA LEU A 4 7.29 -17.64 -13.46
C LEU A 4 6.09 -18.56 -13.73
N TYR A 5 4.91 -18.20 -13.20
CA TYR A 5 3.66 -18.89 -13.50
C TYR A 5 3.30 -18.82 -14.99
N PHE A 6 3.46 -17.63 -15.58
CA PHE A 6 3.25 -17.42 -17.01
C PHE A 6 4.23 -18.25 -17.84
N SER A 7 5.51 -18.28 -17.46
CA SER A 7 6.52 -19.11 -18.12
C SER A 7 6.18 -20.60 -18.05
N CYS A 8 5.77 -21.11 -16.88
CA CYS A 8 5.30 -22.49 -16.75
C CYS A 8 4.07 -22.80 -17.60
N SER A 9 3.18 -21.82 -17.81
CA SER A 9 2.00 -22.00 -18.67
C SER A 9 2.35 -22.24 -20.14
N LYS A 10 3.51 -21.77 -20.60
CA LYS A 10 4.02 -21.98 -21.97
C LYS A 10 4.71 -23.33 -22.15
N LEU A 11 5.08 -23.99 -21.05
CA LEU A 11 5.68 -25.32 -21.05
C LEU A 11 4.59 -26.39 -21.09
N HIS A 12 3.93 -26.55 -22.24
CA HIS A 12 2.74 -27.40 -22.41
C HIS A 12 2.84 -28.78 -21.73
N MET A 13 3.90 -29.54 -22.00
CA MET A 13 4.05 -30.90 -21.47
C MET A 13 4.60 -30.98 -20.05
N PHE A 14 5.19 -29.90 -19.54
CA PHE A 14 5.83 -29.85 -18.22
C PHE A 14 5.21 -28.81 -17.29
N LYS A 15 4.01 -28.33 -17.61
CA LYS A 15 3.37 -27.21 -16.91
C LYS A 15 3.20 -27.56 -15.44
N LYS A 16 2.74 -28.77 -15.13
CA LYS A 16 2.43 -29.18 -13.75
C LYS A 16 3.70 -29.33 -12.93
N GLU A 17 4.71 -29.97 -13.49
CA GLU A 17 6.02 -30.19 -12.91
C GLU A 17 6.73 -28.85 -12.67
N CYS A 18 6.71 -27.95 -13.65
CA CYS A 18 7.23 -26.59 -13.53
C CYS A 18 6.55 -25.83 -12.39
N LEU A 19 5.21 -25.89 -12.30
CA LEU A 19 4.46 -25.24 -11.22
C LEU A 19 4.82 -25.80 -9.84
N VAL A 20 4.97 -27.13 -9.71
CA VAL A 20 5.42 -27.74 -8.45
C VAL A 20 6.79 -27.22 -8.04
N LEU A 21 7.73 -27.12 -8.98
CA LEU A 21 9.07 -26.59 -8.71
C LEU A 21 9.02 -25.11 -8.32
N VAL A 22 8.25 -24.28 -9.03
CA VAL A 22 8.01 -22.87 -8.71
C VAL A 22 7.47 -22.74 -7.29
N HIS A 23 6.44 -23.53 -6.92
CA HIS A 23 5.86 -23.48 -5.59
C HIS A 23 6.83 -23.93 -4.49
N HIS A 24 7.70 -24.90 -4.77
CA HIS A 24 8.61 -25.46 -3.79
C HIS A 24 9.87 -24.60 -3.58
N TYR A 25 10.50 -24.16 -4.67
CA TYR A 25 11.79 -23.49 -4.62
C TYR A 25 11.70 -21.99 -4.41
N ILE A 26 10.62 -21.33 -4.80
CA ILE A 26 10.50 -19.88 -4.62
C ILE A 26 10.52 -19.48 -3.14
N PRO A 27 9.75 -20.10 -2.24
CA PRO A 27 9.82 -19.77 -0.81
C PRO A 27 11.24 -19.95 -0.24
N LEU A 28 11.91 -21.04 -0.62
CA LEU A 28 13.29 -21.33 -0.19
C LEU A 28 14.28 -20.27 -0.70
N PHE A 29 14.15 -19.89 -1.96
CA PHE A 29 14.94 -18.82 -2.57
C PHE A 29 14.78 -17.48 -1.85
N PHE A 30 13.54 -17.13 -1.45
CA PHE A 30 13.30 -15.90 -0.69
C PHE A 30 13.88 -15.94 0.73
N VAL A 31 13.85 -17.10 1.39
CA VAL A 31 14.51 -17.29 2.69
C VAL A 31 16.02 -17.07 2.57
N GLU A 32 16.65 -17.67 1.56
CA GLU A 32 18.09 -17.49 1.31
C GLU A 32 18.44 -16.02 0.99
N ILE A 33 17.68 -15.37 0.10
CA ILE A 33 17.89 -13.94 -0.19
C ILE A 33 17.72 -13.06 1.04
N SER A 34 16.75 -13.36 1.90
CA SER A 34 16.52 -12.57 3.12
C SER A 34 17.68 -12.62 4.11
N SER A 35 18.55 -13.63 3.97
CA SER A 35 19.78 -13.79 4.77
C SER A 35 20.95 -12.97 4.22
N ILE A 36 20.83 -12.40 3.01
CA ILE A 36 21.83 -11.54 2.38
C ILE A 36 21.59 -10.08 2.79
N GLN A 37 22.67 -9.33 3.09
CA GLN A 37 22.52 -7.90 3.32
C GLN A 37 21.99 -7.20 2.06
N PRO A 38 21.01 -6.30 2.17
CA PRO A 38 20.45 -5.60 1.01
C PRO A 38 21.50 -4.89 0.16
N ARG A 39 22.57 -4.36 0.77
CA ARG A 39 23.68 -3.71 0.06
C ARG A 39 24.51 -4.66 -0.79
N ASP A 40 24.77 -5.86 -0.28
CA ASP A 40 25.59 -6.85 -0.99
C ASP A 40 24.78 -7.46 -2.13
N PHE A 41 23.53 -7.83 -1.87
CA PHE A 41 22.60 -8.27 -2.91
C PHE A 41 22.46 -7.22 -4.03
N CYS A 42 22.28 -5.96 -3.65
CA CYS A 42 22.22 -4.82 -4.57
C CYS A 42 23.47 -4.65 -5.43
N ARG A 43 24.66 -4.92 -4.88
CA ARG A 43 25.93 -4.80 -5.60
C ARG A 43 26.07 -5.94 -6.60
N GLU A 44 25.87 -7.17 -6.15
CA GLU A 44 26.01 -8.38 -6.98
C GLU A 44 25.00 -8.38 -8.13
N MET A 45 23.78 -7.93 -7.88
CA MET A 45 22.73 -7.83 -8.91
C MET A 45 22.87 -6.56 -9.78
N GLY A 46 23.86 -5.70 -9.54
CA GLY A 46 24.06 -4.45 -10.29
C GLY A 46 22.96 -3.40 -10.09
N LEU A 47 22.12 -3.56 -9.07
CA LEU A 47 20.93 -2.74 -8.82
C LEU A 47 21.24 -1.43 -8.10
N CYS A 48 22.42 -1.29 -7.47
CA CYS A 48 22.71 -0.14 -6.62
C CYS A 48 22.63 1.21 -7.32
N LYS A 49 22.98 1.27 -8.61
CA LYS A 49 22.81 2.50 -9.38
C LYS A 49 21.34 2.87 -9.57
N GLN A 50 20.49 1.89 -9.86
CA GLN A 50 19.03 2.11 -9.98
C GLN A 50 18.40 2.46 -8.64
N ILE A 51 18.75 1.73 -7.57
CA ILE A 51 18.24 1.99 -6.23
C ILE A 51 18.64 3.39 -5.76
N ALA A 52 19.86 3.86 -6.06
CA ALA A 52 20.28 5.22 -5.75
C ALA A 52 19.45 6.30 -6.47
N LEU A 53 19.03 6.03 -7.72
CA LEU A 53 18.15 6.93 -8.46
C LEU A 53 16.74 6.96 -7.84
N ILE A 54 16.20 5.78 -7.51
CA ILE A 54 14.87 5.67 -6.89
C ILE A 54 14.88 6.27 -5.48
N SER A 55 15.97 6.10 -4.73
CA SER A 55 16.12 6.62 -3.36
C SER A 55 16.08 8.15 -3.28
N GLN A 56 16.19 8.88 -4.39
CA GLN A 56 15.93 10.32 -4.42
C GLN A 56 14.46 10.63 -4.14
N HIS A 57 13.56 9.72 -4.51
CA HIS A 57 12.12 9.81 -4.29
C HIS A 57 11.66 9.01 -3.06
N ILE A 58 12.54 8.22 -2.44
CA ILE A 58 12.21 7.48 -1.21
C ILE A 58 12.37 8.43 -0.02
N PRO A 59 11.34 8.54 0.82
CA PRO A 59 11.41 9.30 2.06
C PRO A 59 12.59 8.90 2.96
N LYS A 60 13.40 9.87 3.37
CA LYS A 60 14.65 9.60 4.11
C LYS A 60 14.47 9.57 5.63
N ASN A 61 13.35 10.11 6.10
CA ASN A 61 12.99 10.18 7.51
C ASN A 61 11.47 10.01 7.68
N SER A 62 11.01 9.93 8.94
CA SER A 62 9.59 9.77 9.27
C SER A 62 8.70 10.89 8.74
N CYS A 63 9.21 12.13 8.72
CA CYS A 63 8.47 13.30 8.25
C CYS A 63 8.26 13.21 6.74
N ASP A 64 9.32 12.98 5.97
CA ASP A 64 9.24 12.78 4.52
C ASP A 64 8.27 11.63 4.19
N LEU A 65 8.29 10.55 4.99
CA LEU A 65 7.48 9.36 4.71
C LEU A 65 6.02 9.64 4.96
N CYS A 66 5.73 10.32 6.06
CA CYS A 66 4.39 10.78 6.33
C CYS A 66 3.89 11.73 5.24
N GLN A 67 4.67 12.74 4.85
CA GLN A 67 4.25 13.71 3.83
C GLN A 67 3.93 13.04 2.51
N TYR A 68 4.79 12.10 2.07
CA TYR A 68 4.53 11.29 0.89
C TYR A 68 3.25 10.45 1.04
N THR A 69 3.10 9.76 2.18
CA THR A 69 1.94 8.90 2.43
C THR A 69 0.63 9.68 2.47
N ILE A 70 0.62 10.86 3.09
CA ILE A 70 -0.55 11.73 3.17
C ILE A 70 -0.91 12.31 1.81
N ALA A 71 0.10 12.67 1.00
CA ALA A 71 -0.12 13.13 -0.37
C ALA A 71 -0.75 12.03 -1.24
N GLU A 72 -0.21 10.81 -1.20
CA GLU A 72 -0.78 9.66 -1.92
C GLU A 72 -2.18 9.31 -1.42
N ALA A 73 -2.40 9.35 -0.10
CA ALA A 73 -3.72 9.11 0.49
C ALA A 73 -4.75 10.14 0.01
N LEU A 74 -4.38 11.42 -0.08
CA LEU A 74 -5.27 12.46 -0.59
C LEU A 74 -5.59 12.28 -2.09
N ILE A 75 -4.59 11.90 -2.90
CA ILE A 75 -4.81 11.58 -4.32
C ILE A 75 -5.82 10.44 -4.45
N LYS A 76 -5.67 9.39 -3.64
CA LYS A 76 -6.57 8.25 -3.66
C LYS A 76 -7.96 8.59 -3.13
N LEU A 77 -8.09 9.37 -2.07
CA LEU A 77 -9.41 9.77 -1.56
C LEU A 77 -10.20 10.57 -2.60
N LYS A 78 -9.52 11.40 -3.42
CA LYS A 78 -10.15 12.17 -4.51
C LYS A 78 -10.50 11.34 -5.74
N ASP A 79 -10.07 10.08 -5.80
CA ASP A 79 -10.38 9.18 -6.89
C ASP A 79 -11.78 8.59 -6.69
N PRO A 80 -12.76 8.85 -7.59
CA PRO A 80 -14.12 8.34 -7.43
C PRO A 80 -14.19 6.81 -7.39
N ASP A 81 -13.22 6.11 -7.98
CA ASP A 81 -13.15 4.65 -7.90
C ASP A 81 -12.82 4.19 -6.47
N THR A 82 -12.02 4.96 -5.73
CA THR A 82 -11.71 4.66 -4.31
C THR A 82 -12.95 4.81 -3.43
N GLU A 83 -13.80 5.81 -3.68
CA GLU A 83 -15.09 5.93 -2.98
C GLU A 83 -15.96 4.69 -3.21
N LEU A 84 -16.08 4.23 -4.47
CA LEU A 84 -16.87 3.05 -4.81
C LEU A 84 -16.32 1.79 -4.11
N ASP A 85 -15.01 1.59 -4.13
CA ASP A 85 -14.35 0.46 -3.46
C ASP A 85 -14.64 0.46 -1.95
N ILE A 86 -14.52 1.62 -1.29
CA ILE A 86 -14.80 1.76 0.14
C ILE A 86 -16.27 1.45 0.44
N ILE A 87 -17.20 2.00 -0.34
CA ILE A 87 -18.63 1.75 -0.17
C ILE A 87 -18.94 0.27 -0.37
N GLU A 88 -18.36 -0.37 -1.39
CA GLU A 88 -18.57 -1.80 -1.64
C GLU A 88 -18.08 -2.66 -0.46
N VAL A 89 -16.90 -2.37 0.08
CA VAL A 89 -16.36 -3.05 1.26
C VAL A 89 -17.28 -2.88 2.47
N LEU A 90 -17.78 -1.66 2.71
CA LEU A 90 -18.71 -1.39 3.81
C LEU A 90 -20.06 -2.11 3.62
N LEU A 91 -20.58 -2.17 2.40
CA LEU A 91 -21.81 -2.90 2.09
C LEU A 91 -21.64 -4.42 2.27
N LYS A 92 -20.47 -4.97 1.92
CA LYS A 92 -20.10 -6.35 2.21
C LYS A 92 -20.04 -6.61 3.71
N ALA A 93 -19.42 -5.70 4.48
CA ALA A 93 -19.38 -5.79 5.94
C ALA A 93 -20.79 -5.77 6.57
N CYS A 94 -21.71 -4.98 6.02
CA CYS A 94 -23.11 -4.94 6.49
C CYS A 94 -23.82 -6.31 6.39
N GLN A 95 -23.43 -7.21 5.48
CA GLN A 95 -24.03 -8.54 5.36
C GLN A 95 -23.76 -9.41 6.60
N ALA A 96 -22.65 -9.15 7.31
CA ALA A 96 -22.31 -9.83 8.55
C ALA A 96 -23.13 -9.33 9.76
N VAL A 97 -23.84 -8.19 9.64
CA VAL A 97 -24.57 -7.57 10.75
C VAL A 97 -25.99 -8.14 10.85
N LYS A 98 -26.10 -9.28 11.54
CA LYS A 98 -27.37 -10.01 11.74
C LYS A 98 -28.45 -9.11 12.34
N GLY A 99 -29.64 -9.14 11.75
CA GLY A 99 -30.79 -8.36 12.20
C GLY A 99 -30.77 -6.87 11.82
N TYR A 100 -29.63 -6.32 11.37
CA TYR A 100 -29.49 -4.90 11.06
C TYR A 100 -28.91 -4.59 9.68
N GLU A 101 -28.65 -5.58 8.83
CA GLU A 101 -28.08 -5.40 7.49
C GLU A 101 -28.72 -4.24 6.72
N LYS A 102 -30.06 -4.18 6.63
CA LYS A 102 -30.77 -3.10 5.92
C LYS A 102 -30.50 -1.72 6.52
N LYS A 103 -30.46 -1.62 7.84
CA LYS A 103 -30.16 -0.36 8.55
C LYS A 103 -28.69 0.03 8.36
N CYS A 104 -27.78 -0.94 8.41
CA CYS A 104 -26.36 -0.73 8.15
C CYS A 104 -26.13 -0.19 6.73
N LYS A 105 -26.71 -0.84 5.70
CA LYS A 105 -26.58 -0.36 4.31
C LYS A 105 -27.11 1.05 4.14
N ARG A 106 -28.23 1.40 4.78
CA ARG A 106 -28.76 2.77 4.76
C ARG A 106 -27.76 3.77 5.32
N ILE A 107 -27.16 3.48 6.48
CA ILE A 107 -26.13 4.35 7.08
C ILE A 107 -24.94 4.51 6.14
N VAL A 108 -24.47 3.43 5.51
CA VAL A 108 -23.35 3.48 4.55
C VAL A 108 -23.67 4.40 3.37
N PHE A 109 -24.86 4.28 2.77
CA PHE A 109 -25.26 5.15 1.65
C PHE A 109 -25.48 6.60 2.08
N GLU A 110 -26.02 6.84 3.28
CA GLU A 110 -26.38 8.17 3.76
C GLU A 110 -25.16 8.97 4.23
N TYR A 111 -24.23 8.32 4.93
CA TYR A 111 -23.09 9.00 5.56
C TYR A 111 -21.75 8.70 4.92
N GLY A 112 -21.60 7.59 4.19
CA GLY A 112 -20.33 7.18 3.58
C GLY A 112 -19.70 8.28 2.71
N PRO A 113 -20.42 8.82 1.71
CA PRO A 113 -19.89 9.89 0.85
C PRO A 113 -19.47 11.14 1.64
N MET A 114 -20.30 11.56 2.60
CA MET A 114 -20.01 12.73 3.44
C MET A 114 -18.79 12.52 4.33
N ILE A 115 -18.61 11.31 4.87
CA ILE A 115 -17.44 10.97 5.70
C ILE A 115 -16.15 11.02 4.88
N LEU A 116 -16.18 10.54 3.62
CA LEU A 116 -15.01 10.58 2.73
C LEU A 116 -14.64 12.03 2.36
N LEU A 117 -15.63 12.85 1.99
CA LEU A 117 -15.41 14.28 1.75
C LEU A 117 -14.84 14.99 2.99
N ASN A 118 -15.35 14.68 4.17
CA ASN A 118 -14.82 15.24 5.42
C ASN A 118 -13.39 14.76 5.70
N ALA A 119 -13.04 13.52 5.34
CA ALA A 119 -11.68 13.00 5.48
C ALA A 119 -10.71 13.73 4.54
N GLU A 120 -11.10 13.98 3.29
CA GLU A 120 -10.34 14.82 2.36
C GLU A 120 -10.08 16.21 2.96
N HIS A 121 -11.14 16.90 3.38
CA HIS A 121 -11.03 18.24 3.96
C HIS A 121 -10.16 18.25 5.23
N LEU A 122 -10.27 17.22 6.08
CA LEU A 122 -9.46 17.08 7.28
C LEU A 122 -7.97 16.94 6.94
N ILE A 123 -7.63 16.18 5.89
CA ILE A 123 -6.25 16.04 5.44
C ILE A 123 -5.72 17.33 4.83
N GLU A 124 -6.53 18.03 4.02
CA GLU A 124 -6.12 19.29 3.38
C GLU A 124 -5.95 20.44 4.37
N SER A 125 -6.78 20.49 5.41
CA SER A 125 -6.82 21.62 6.34
C SER A 125 -5.84 21.51 7.50
N ASN A 126 -5.19 20.35 7.68
CA ASN A 126 -4.34 20.08 8.82
C ASN A 126 -2.97 19.57 8.40
N ASP A 127 -1.95 19.91 9.18
CA ASP A 127 -0.66 19.22 9.10
C ASP A 127 -0.74 17.87 9.82
N ILE A 128 -1.28 16.87 9.11
CA ILE A 128 -1.43 15.51 9.63
C ILE A 128 -0.10 14.94 10.11
N CYS A 129 1.02 15.29 9.46
CA CYS A 129 2.32 14.74 9.82
C CYS A 129 2.89 15.33 11.10
N THR A 130 2.60 16.59 11.40
CA THR A 130 2.86 17.18 12.71
C THR A 130 1.94 16.59 13.78
N ILE A 131 0.64 16.39 13.48
CA ILE A 131 -0.33 15.78 14.41
C ILE A 131 0.08 14.35 14.78
N LEU A 132 0.57 13.58 13.81
CA LEU A 132 1.08 12.22 14.02
C LEU A 132 2.50 12.19 14.62
N HIS A 133 3.09 13.35 14.93
CA HIS A 133 4.46 13.50 15.41
C HIS A 133 5.54 12.89 14.49
N ALA A 134 5.21 12.69 13.22
CA ALA A 134 6.16 12.23 12.21
C ALA A 134 7.09 13.38 11.78
N CYS A 135 6.56 14.61 11.77
CA CYS A 135 7.29 15.85 11.62
C CYS A 135 7.38 16.58 12.97
N ASN A 136 8.48 17.32 13.17
CA ASN A 136 8.53 18.26 14.28
C ASN A 136 7.50 19.36 14.03
N SER A 137 6.73 19.75 15.05
CA SER A 137 5.96 20.99 14.99
C SER A 137 6.90 22.14 14.61
N PRO A 138 6.47 23.12 13.81
CA PRO A 138 7.26 24.32 13.58
C PRO A 138 7.66 24.87 14.94
N LYS A 139 8.95 24.73 15.27
CA LYS A 139 9.50 25.29 16.50
C LYS A 139 9.27 26.78 16.36
N ALA A 140 8.62 27.40 17.33
CA ALA A 140 8.83 28.84 17.53
C ALA A 140 10.35 29.00 17.62
N ASP A 141 10.94 29.68 16.65
CA ASP A 141 12.35 30.05 16.67
C ASP A 141 12.56 30.90 17.93
N VAL A 142 12.98 30.24 19.01
CA VAL A 142 13.64 30.90 20.12
C VAL A 142 15.12 30.86 19.81
N LYS A 143 15.57 31.82 19.00
CA LYS A 143 16.76 32.62 19.29
C LYS A 143 16.87 33.83 18.35
#